data_AF-A0A7R9LMI3-F1
#
_entry.id   AF-A0A7R9LMI3-F1
#
_cell.length_a   1.000
_cell.length_b   1.000
_cell.length_c   1.000
_cell.angle_alpha   90.00
_cell.angle_beta   90.00
_cell.angle_gamma   90.00
#
_symmetry.space_group_name_H-M   'P 1'
#
loop_
_entity.id
_entity.type
_entity.pdbx_description
1 polymer ?
#
loop_
_entity_poly.entity_id
_entity_poly.type
_entity_poly.pdbx_seq_one_letter_code
_entity_poly.pdbx_strand_id
1 'polypeptide(L)'
;MYTIQVRARVPGSIYSDLRREGVLKESLLSGDNDVKYRWVSYDNWTFERTFNVDEKLLSKQYVYLLANGIDTVSEVTVNDRLIGRTDNQFVRYKWDVKHVLKVGQNTVPCTKSDNTECYVDFIRKMAASYSWDW
;
A
#
# COMPACT_ATOMS: atom_id res chain seq x y z
N MET A 1 -20.84 -7.61 4.41
CA MET A 1 -19.58 -7.21 3.75
C MET A 1 -18.68 -8.42 3.72
N TYR A 2 -18.15 -8.80 2.55
CA TYR A 2 -17.18 -9.88 2.44
C TYR A 2 -15.77 -9.27 2.45
N THR A 3 -14.87 -9.78 3.27
CA THR A 3 -13.49 -9.31 3.34
C THR A 3 -12.60 -10.25 2.54
N ILE A 4 -11.84 -9.72 1.58
CA ILE A 4 -10.85 -10.49 0.82
C ILE A 4 -9.50 -10.40 1.55
N GLN A 5 -8.91 -11.54 1.88
CA GLN A 5 -7.56 -11.62 2.44
C GLN A 5 -6.69 -12.52 1.57
N VAL A 6 -5.54 -11.98 1.14
CA VAL A 6 -4.60 -12.64 0.26
C VAL A 6 -3.17 -12.37 0.73
N ARG A 7 -2.23 -13.26 0.39
CA ARG A 7 -0.80 -12.98 0.65
C ARG A 7 -0.32 -11.90 -0.30
N ALA A 8 0.34 -10.88 0.23
CA ALA A 8 0.90 -9.77 -0.54
C ALA A 8 2.41 -9.91 -0.77
N ARG A 9 2.93 -9.31 -1.85
CA ARG A 9 4.37 -9.17 -2.10
C ARG A 9 4.76 -7.70 -2.20
N VAL A 10 5.87 -7.32 -1.58
CA VAL A 10 6.43 -5.97 -1.63
C VAL A 10 7.89 -6.05 -2.09
N PRO A 11 8.29 -5.38 -3.19
CA PRO A 11 7.45 -4.53 -4.05
C PRO A 11 6.42 -5.33 -4.88
N GLY A 12 5.26 -4.73 -5.17
CA GLY A 12 4.14 -5.38 -5.86
C GLY A 12 2.90 -4.48 -5.97
N SER A 13 1.78 -5.03 -6.45
CA SER A 13 0.50 -4.33 -6.55
C SER A 13 -0.68 -5.23 -6.15
N ILE A 14 -1.79 -4.62 -5.74
CA ILE A 14 -2.98 -5.39 -5.36
C ILE A 14 -3.49 -6.29 -6.49
N TYR A 15 -3.48 -5.81 -7.74
CA TYR A 15 -3.90 -6.61 -8.90
C TYR A 15 -3.03 -7.86 -9.10
N SER A 16 -1.71 -7.72 -8.91
CA SER A 16 -0.79 -8.85 -9.06
C SER A 16 -0.89 -9.84 -7.90
N ASP A 17 -1.21 -9.36 -6.70
CA ASP A 17 -1.46 -10.21 -5.53
C ASP A 17 -2.79 -10.98 -5.66
N LEU A 18 -3.88 -10.31 -6.03
CA LEU A 18 -5.18 -10.94 -6.25
C LEU A 18 -5.16 -11.95 -7.40
N ARG A 19 -4.41 -11.67 -8.49
CA ARG A 19 -4.23 -12.64 -9.58
C ARG A 19 -3.43 -13.86 -9.13
N ARG A 20 -2.35 -13.66 -8.39
CA ARG A 20 -1.50 -14.76 -7.90
C ARG A 20 -2.26 -15.70 -6.96
N GLU A 21 -3.09 -15.15 -6.08
CA GLU A 21 -3.87 -15.95 -5.13
C GLU A 21 -5.24 -16.40 -5.71
N GLY A 22 -5.45 -16.24 -7.02
CA GLY A 22 -6.59 -16.82 -7.75
C GLY A 22 -7.92 -16.07 -7.63
N VAL A 23 -7.93 -14.87 -7.04
CA VAL A 23 -9.12 -14.00 -6.97
C VAL A 23 -9.42 -13.41 -8.35
N LEU A 24 -8.41 -12.89 -9.04
CA LEU A 24 -8.51 -12.52 -10.46
C LEU A 24 -8.08 -13.72 -11.30
N LYS A 25 -9.05 -14.40 -11.92
CA LYS A 25 -8.82 -15.65 -12.67
C LYS A 25 -8.10 -15.43 -14.00
N GLU A 26 -8.20 -14.24 -14.57
CA GLU A 26 -7.72 -13.93 -15.92
C GLU A 26 -6.80 -12.70 -15.92
N SER A 27 -6.10 -12.47 -17.03
CA SER A 27 -5.28 -11.27 -17.19
C SER A 27 -6.16 -10.03 -17.28
N LEU A 28 -5.74 -8.94 -16.62
CA LEU A 28 -6.43 -7.64 -16.69
C LEU A 28 -6.55 -7.12 -18.13
N LEU A 29 -5.56 -7.41 -18.97
CA LEU A 29 -5.49 -6.94 -20.37
C LEU A 29 -6.20 -7.86 -21.38
N SER A 30 -7.04 -8.79 -20.93
CA SER A 30 -7.76 -9.72 -21.82
C SER A 30 -9.23 -9.35 -21.92
N GLY A 31 -9.76 -9.21 -23.13
CA GLY A 31 -11.18 -8.92 -23.36
C GLY A 31 -11.63 -7.65 -22.64
N ASP A 32 -12.74 -7.76 -21.91
CA ASP A 32 -13.35 -6.71 -21.08
C ASP A 32 -12.98 -6.82 -19.59
N ASN A 33 -11.85 -7.48 -19.28
CA ASN A 33 -11.45 -7.71 -17.89
C ASN A 33 -11.11 -6.43 -17.13
N ASP A 34 -10.80 -5.32 -17.80
CA ASP A 34 -10.64 -4.00 -17.18
C ASP A 34 -11.95 -3.51 -16.54
N VAL A 35 -13.09 -3.80 -17.17
CA VAL A 35 -14.44 -3.52 -16.63
C VAL A 35 -14.76 -4.52 -15.52
N LYS A 36 -14.55 -5.82 -15.79
CA LYS A 36 -14.82 -6.91 -14.84
C LYS A 36 -14.08 -6.75 -13.51
N TYR A 37 -12.84 -6.27 -13.54
CA TYR A 37 -11.98 -6.13 -12.37
C TYR A 37 -11.86 -4.68 -11.86
N ARG A 38 -12.70 -3.77 -12.37
CA ARG A 38 -12.70 -2.35 -11.97
C ARG A 38 -12.97 -2.12 -10.49
N TRP A 39 -13.77 -2.99 -9.88
CA TRP A 39 -14.08 -2.96 -8.45
C TRP A 39 -12.83 -2.92 -7.57
N VAL A 40 -11.71 -3.52 -8.00
CA VAL A 40 -10.44 -3.51 -7.26
C VAL A 40 -9.94 -2.07 -7.02
N SER A 41 -10.20 -1.16 -7.96
CA SER A 41 -9.80 0.25 -7.82
C SER A 41 -10.75 1.08 -6.95
N TYR A 42 -11.99 0.62 -6.75
CA TYR A 42 -13.01 1.32 -5.95
C TYR A 42 -13.02 0.90 -4.48
N ASP A 43 -12.38 -0.23 -4.15
CA ASP A 43 -12.26 -0.71 -2.78
C ASP A 43 -10.97 -0.23 -2.11
N ASN A 44 -11.05 -0.09 -0.78
CA ASN A 44 -9.89 0.20 0.05
C ASN A 44 -9.12 -1.08 0.36
N TRP A 45 -7.78 -0.99 0.34
CA TRP A 45 -6.90 -2.13 0.56
C TRP A 45 -5.93 -1.85 1.70
N THR A 46 -5.77 -2.81 2.60
CA THR A 46 -4.78 -2.73 3.69
C THR A 46 -3.67 -3.75 3.44
N PHE A 47 -2.44 -3.25 3.35
CA PHE A 47 -1.24 -4.08 3.39
C PHE A 47 -0.78 -4.15 4.84
N GLU A 48 -0.57 -5.35 5.36
CA GLU A 48 -0.08 -5.56 6.72
C GLU A 48 1.19 -6.41 6.70
N ARG A 49 2.17 -6.04 7.53
CA ARG A 49 3.35 -6.85 7.79
C ARG A 49 3.75 -6.77 9.25
N THR A 50 4.19 -7.89 9.81
CA THR A 50 4.90 -7.94 11.09
C THR A 50 6.41 -8.02 10.90
N PHE A 51 7.16 -7.47 11.84
CA PHE A 51 8.63 -7.49 11.87
C PHE A 51 9.13 -7.46 13.32
N ASN A 52 10.31 -8.03 13.56
CA ASN A 52 10.91 -8.08 14.89
C ASN A 52 11.94 -6.96 15.07
N VAL A 53 11.91 -6.32 16.24
CA VAL A 53 12.85 -5.28 16.67
C VAL A 53 13.60 -5.77 17.91
N ASP A 54 14.92 -5.65 17.89
CA ASP A 54 15.78 -5.98 19.02
C ASP A 54 16.15 -4.71 19.84
N GLU A 55 16.66 -4.94 21.05
CA GLU A 55 17.13 -3.84 21.92
C GLU A 55 18.29 -3.05 21.29
N LYS A 56 19.11 -3.72 20.47
CA LYS A 56 20.21 -3.09 19.75
C LYS A 56 19.72 -2.02 18.78
N LEU A 57 18.63 -2.26 18.05
CA LEU A 57 18.02 -1.28 17.17
C LEU A 57 17.42 -0.11 17.98
N LEU A 58 16.71 -0.40 19.08
CA LEU A 58 16.11 0.66 19.91
C LEU A 58 17.14 1.50 20.68
N SER A 59 18.32 0.95 20.95
CA SER A 59 19.43 1.71 21.55
C SER A 59 19.99 2.81 20.63
N LYS A 60 19.70 2.77 19.32
CA LYS A 60 20.16 3.78 18.35
C LYS A 60 19.46 5.11 18.62
N GLN A 61 20.17 6.22 18.39
CA GLN A 61 19.61 7.57 18.60
C GLN A 61 18.37 7.80 17.74
N TYR A 62 18.41 7.38 16.47
CA TYR A 62 17.32 7.52 15.51
C TYR A 62 16.99 6.17 14.88
N VAL A 63 15.70 5.90 14.67
CA VAL A 63 15.21 4.72 13.94
C VAL A 63 14.16 5.19 12.94
N TYR A 64 14.43 5.00 11.65
CA TYR A 64 13.55 5.48 10.59
C TYR A 64 12.90 4.30 9.84
N LEU A 65 11.62 4.44 9.52
CA LEU A 65 10.96 3.64 8.50
C LEU A 65 11.08 4.35 7.15
N LEU A 66 11.57 3.63 6.15
CA LEU A 66 11.75 4.13 4.79
C LEU A 66 10.82 3.37 3.83
N ALA A 67 9.99 4.12 3.11
CA ALA A 67 9.22 3.60 1.99
C ALA A 67 9.74 4.25 0.70
N ASN A 68 10.33 3.45 -0.19
CA ASN A 68 10.90 3.95 -1.45
C ASN A 68 9.84 4.42 -2.45
N GLY A 69 8.59 3.98 -2.31
CA GLY A 69 7.44 4.43 -3.07
C GLY A 69 6.17 3.77 -2.52
N ILE A 70 5.08 4.54 -2.49
CA ILE A 70 3.74 4.08 -2.10
C ILE A 70 2.77 4.64 -3.14
N ASP A 71 1.99 3.78 -3.78
CA ASP A 71 0.99 4.16 -4.79
C ASP A 71 -0.43 4.14 -4.18
N THR A 72 -1.04 5.28 -3.85
CA THR A 72 -0.48 6.64 -3.84
C THR A 72 -0.92 7.33 -2.56
N VAL A 73 -2.23 7.36 -2.31
CA VAL A 73 -2.81 7.89 -1.08
C VAL A 73 -2.92 6.77 -0.04
N SER A 74 -2.29 6.96 1.12
CA SER A 74 -2.40 5.99 2.20
C SER A 74 -2.22 6.61 3.57
N GLU A 75 -2.72 5.90 4.58
CA GLU A 75 -2.32 6.08 5.97
C GLU A 75 -1.38 4.94 6.39
N VAL A 76 -0.25 5.30 7.00
CA VAL A 76 0.73 4.33 7.49
C VAL A 76 0.75 4.35 9.00
N THR A 77 0.53 3.19 9.62
CA THR A 77 0.55 3.03 11.06
C THR A 77 1.62 2.04 11.49
N VAL A 78 2.14 2.19 12.71
CA VAL A 78 3.04 1.23 13.35
C VAL A 78 2.54 0.99 14.76
N ASN A 79 2.26 -0.28 15.11
CA ASN A 79 1.62 -0.64 16.38
C ASN A 79 0.38 0.21 16.67
N ASP A 80 -0.52 0.29 15.69
CA ASP A 80 -1.79 1.04 15.74
C ASP A 80 -1.65 2.56 15.92
N ARG A 81 -0.44 3.11 15.77
CA ARG A 81 -0.18 4.56 15.82
C ARG A 81 0.11 5.10 14.43
N LEU A 82 -0.61 6.13 14.01
CA LEU A 82 -0.38 6.84 12.76
C LEU A 82 1.00 7.50 12.77
N ILE A 83 1.86 7.13 11.81
CA ILE A 83 3.20 7.72 11.63
C ILE A 83 3.25 8.68 10.44
N GLY A 84 2.30 8.61 9.52
CA GLY A 84 2.21 9.53 8.40
C GLY A 84 1.15 9.16 7.37
N ARG A 85 0.98 10.08 6.41
CA ARG A 85 0.14 9.92 5.23
C ARG A 85 0.97 10.09 3.97
N THR A 86 0.55 9.48 2.88
CA THR A 86 1.16 9.63 1.55
C THR A 86 0.14 10.16 0.55
N ASP A 87 0.62 10.85 -0.49
CA ASP A 87 -0.19 11.42 -1.57
C ASP A 87 0.53 11.46 -2.93
N ASN A 88 1.72 10.87 -2.99
CA ASN A 88 2.62 10.96 -4.14
C ASN A 88 3.44 9.69 -4.33
N GLN A 89 3.23 9.00 -5.44
CA GLN A 89 3.90 7.72 -5.71
C GLN A 89 5.37 7.86 -6.13
N PHE A 90 5.79 9.07 -6.51
CA PHE A 90 7.10 9.31 -7.13
C PHE A 90 8.18 9.72 -6.12
N VAL A 91 7.83 9.83 -4.84
CA VAL A 91 8.75 10.29 -3.78
C VAL A 91 8.99 9.20 -2.75
N ARG A 92 10.14 9.31 -2.08
CA ARG A 92 10.48 8.49 -0.91
C ARG A 92 9.86 9.11 0.33
N TYR A 93 9.27 8.27 1.18
CA TYR A 93 8.82 8.64 2.50
C TYR A 93 9.79 8.14 3.57
N LYS A 94 10.00 8.97 4.60
CA LYS A 94 10.87 8.70 5.74
C LYS A 94 10.18 9.19 7.01
N TRP A 95 9.95 8.28 7.95
CA TRP A 95 9.34 8.59 9.24
C TRP A 95 10.25 8.17 10.39
N ASP A 96 10.43 9.02 11.39
CA ASP A 96 11.03 8.59 12.66
C ASP A 96 9.99 7.76 13.41
N VAL A 97 10.33 6.49 13.66
CA VAL A 97 9.41 5.52 14.28
C VAL A 97 9.90 5.05 15.64
N LYS A 98 11.03 5.55 16.14
CA LYS A 98 11.61 5.04 17.39
C LYS A 98 10.60 5.09 18.56
N HIS A 99 9.81 6.15 18.62
CA HIS A 99 8.82 6.41 19.67
C HIS A 99 7.58 5.51 19.65
N VAL A 100 7.36 4.73 18.57
CA VAL A 100 6.22 3.81 18.43
C VAL A 100 6.63 2.34 18.42
N LEU A 101 7.92 2.04 18.36
CA LEU A 101 8.43 0.66 18.34
C LEU A 101 8.48 0.05 19.75
N LYS A 102 8.37 -1.27 19.81
CA LYS A 102 8.59 -2.09 21.00
C LYS A 102 9.58 -3.22 20.71
N VAL A 103 10.28 -3.71 21.74
CA VAL A 103 11.11 -4.93 21.62
C VAL A 103 10.20 -6.10 21.26
N GLY A 104 10.65 -6.96 20.34
CA GLY A 104 9.88 -8.08 19.81
C GLY A 104 9.07 -7.69 18.57
N GLN A 105 7.89 -8.29 18.43
CA GLN A 105 7.08 -8.15 17.22
C GLN A 105 6.37 -6.80 17.14
N ASN A 106 6.45 -6.16 15.98
CA ASN A 106 5.78 -4.92 15.63
C ASN A 106 4.97 -5.13 14.35
N THR A 107 3.90 -4.37 14.15
CA THR A 107 3.05 -4.46 12.95
C THR A 107 3.03 -3.12 12.23
N VAL A 108 3.12 -3.14 10.89
CA VAL A 108 2.92 -1.97 10.02
C VAL A 108 1.75 -2.24 9.06
N PRO A 109 0.54 -1.78 9.41
CA PRO A 109 -0.54 -1.60 8.46
C PRO A 109 -0.32 -0.35 7.58
N CYS A 110 -0.64 -0.48 6.30
CA CYS A 110 -0.71 0.61 5.33
C CYS A 110 -2.04 0.49 4.59
N THR A 111 -2.97 1.39 4.85
CA THR A 111 -4.30 1.39 4.22
C THR A 111 -4.31 2.38 3.08
N LYS A 112 -4.50 1.86 1.86
CA LYS A 112 -4.78 2.67 0.68
C LYS A 112 -6.24 3.13 0.72
N SER A 113 -6.44 4.44 0.63
CA SER A 113 -7.75 5.08 0.61
C SER A 113 -7.93 5.92 -0.66
N ASP A 114 -8.47 5.32 -1.71
CA ASP A 114 -8.74 6.02 -2.97
C ASP A 114 -10.26 6.06 -3.18
N ASN A 115 -10.96 7.02 -2.56
CA ASN A 115 -12.36 7.33 -2.87
C ASN A 115 -12.48 8.45 -3.93
N THR A 116 -11.42 8.74 -4.67
CA THR A 116 -11.38 9.86 -5.61
C THR A 116 -11.90 9.43 -6.98
N GLU A 117 -13.22 9.46 -7.13
CA GLU A 117 -13.85 9.68 -8.44
C GLU A 117 -13.54 11.13 -8.88
N CYS A 118 -13.00 11.27 -10.09
CA CYS A 118 -12.60 12.52 -10.75
C CYS A 118 -11.31 13.18 -10.23
N TYR A 119 -10.61 13.86 -11.17
CA TYR A 119 -9.39 14.66 -11.01
C TYR A 119 -8.04 13.91 -11.15
N VAL A 120 -7.80 13.38 -12.35
CA VAL A 120 -6.51 12.84 -12.82
C VAL A 120 -5.33 13.82 -12.61
N ASP A 121 -5.61 15.12 -12.43
CA ASP A 121 -4.58 16.17 -12.31
C ASP A 121 -4.18 16.55 -10.88
N PHE A 122 -4.89 16.08 -9.84
CA PHE A 122 -4.62 16.52 -8.46
C PHE A 122 -3.85 15.49 -7.62
N ILE A 123 -3.75 14.25 -8.09
CA ILE A 123 -3.02 13.18 -7.41
C ILE A 123 -1.71 12.93 -8.16
N ARG A 124 -0.60 12.86 -7.42
CA ARG A 124 0.73 12.57 -7.99
C ARG A 124 0.86 11.06 -8.22
N LYS A 125 0.15 10.55 -9.23
CA LYS A 125 0.05 9.14 -9.66
C LYS A 125 0.36 8.98 -11.16
N MET A 126 0.61 7.76 -11.62
CA MET A 126 1.02 7.48 -12.99
C MET A 126 -0.19 7.71 -13.87
N ALA A 127 -0.14 8.68 -14.79
CA ALA A 127 -1.30 9.05 -15.61
C ALA A 127 -1.88 7.83 -16.37
N ALA A 128 -1.03 7.02 -16.99
CA ALA A 128 -1.44 5.81 -17.71
C ALA A 128 -2.11 4.72 -16.83
N SER A 129 -2.03 4.82 -15.49
CA SER A 129 -2.77 3.91 -14.60
C SER A 129 -4.28 4.19 -14.56
N TYR A 130 -4.71 5.33 -15.08
CA TYR A 130 -6.12 5.70 -15.25
C TYR A 130 -6.69 5.38 -16.63
N SER A 131 -5.97 4.60 -17.44
CA SER A 131 -6.15 4.42 -18.91
C SER A 131 -5.34 5.41 -19.75
N TRP A 132 -5.27 5.15 -21.05
CA TRP A 132 -4.61 5.97 -22.07
C TRP A 132 -5.11 5.56 -23.47
N ASP A 133 -4.67 6.25 -24.51
CA ASP A 133 -5.05 6.02 -25.92
C ASP A 133 -4.09 5.11 -26.71
N TRP A 134 -3.28 4.30 -26.02
CA TRP A 134 -2.38 3.32 -26.64
C TRP A 134 -3.10 2.08 -27.19
#